data_AF-S8A520-F1
#
_entry.id   AF-S8A520-F1
#
_cell.length_a   1.000
_cell.length_b   1.000
_cell.length_c   1.000
_cell.angle_alpha   90.00
_cell.angle_beta   90.00
_cell.angle_gamma   90.00
#
_symmetry.space_group_name_H-M   'P 1'
#
loop_
_entity.id
_entity.type
_entity.pdbx_description
1 polymer ?
#
loop_
_entity_poly.entity_id
_entity_poly.type
_entity_poly.pdbx_seq_one_letter_code
_entity_poly.pdbx_strand_id
1 'polypeptide(L)'
;MLFIFAALSAGSYGGGSTSGLFAALTAWRFLLGLAIGSEYPAGSVAAAESSGELKAGTRHRWFIFATDCAIDFGFVIAAFVPMVVVLATTEDHLRVAWRIMLGLGVIPPLSLLYLRLKLKEPEAYVQTAMKNTPVWLTIKFYWFRLLTCGLIWFIYNFSAYGFGIYSSAILDNLLGNDNRLWVTFGWNTVLNLWYMPGCIFGVWVSDWIGPRYALTLGVTLQAIVGFIMAGCYKYLNEPSRVGGFVVVYGIFLALGEVGPGDNIGLISSKTSATPVRGRYYATAAALGKVGAFVGTYLFPIIQDNAPTPLRAGQDPFWVVSSLAIFSGMVAFFCLPISRKIPLMPRTEDLRHTYRSMVVPEKH
;
A
#
# COMPACT_ATOMS: atom_id res chain seq x y z
N MET A 1 -17.64 11.72 -4.78
CA MET A 1 -16.42 12.56 -4.83
C MET A 1 -15.30 11.91 -5.64
N LEU A 2 -14.88 10.67 -5.35
CA LEU A 2 -13.83 9.95 -6.11
C LEU A 2 -14.03 9.96 -7.64
N PHE A 3 -15.20 9.53 -8.12
CA PHE A 3 -15.49 9.46 -9.56
C PHE A 3 -15.40 10.83 -10.27
N ILE A 4 -15.72 11.92 -9.56
CA ILE A 4 -15.68 13.28 -10.10
C ILE A 4 -14.23 13.69 -10.38
N PHE A 5 -13.34 13.55 -9.38
CA PHE A 5 -11.93 13.94 -9.56
C PHE A 5 -11.17 13.00 -10.49
N ALA A 6 -11.56 11.72 -10.57
CA ALA A 6 -11.07 10.80 -11.59
C ALA A 6 -11.47 11.24 -13.01
N ALA A 7 -12.74 11.61 -13.21
CA ALA A 7 -13.23 12.10 -14.50
C ALA A 7 -12.59 13.43 -14.89
N LEU A 8 -12.43 14.36 -13.94
CA LEU A 8 -11.72 15.62 -14.16
C LEU A 8 -10.24 15.41 -14.49
N SER A 9 -9.59 14.41 -13.89
CA SER A 9 -8.22 14.03 -14.25
C SER A 9 -8.12 13.61 -15.72
N ALA A 10 -9.04 12.76 -16.19
CA ALA A 10 -9.12 12.37 -17.60
C ALA A 10 -9.47 13.55 -18.53
N GLY A 11 -10.29 14.48 -18.05
CA GLY A 11 -10.73 15.69 -18.74
C GLY A 11 -9.72 16.85 -18.71
N SER A 12 -8.61 16.74 -18.00
CA SER A 12 -7.64 17.84 -17.78
C SER A 12 -7.31 18.58 -19.09
N TYR A 13 -7.43 19.91 -19.07
CA TYR A 13 -7.16 20.76 -20.22
C TYR A 13 -6.41 22.01 -19.78
N GLY A 14 -5.29 22.30 -20.44
CA GLY A 14 -4.36 23.36 -20.07
C GLY A 14 -4.57 24.70 -20.78
N GLY A 15 -5.75 24.94 -21.35
CA GLY A 15 -5.99 26.15 -22.15
C GLY A 15 -5.09 26.25 -23.39
N GLY A 16 -4.64 25.11 -23.94
CA GLY A 16 -3.68 25.04 -25.05
C GLY A 16 -2.21 24.97 -24.64
N SER A 17 -1.88 25.13 -23.35
CA SER A 17 -0.51 25.02 -22.84
C SER A 17 -0.22 23.66 -22.19
N THR A 18 0.98 23.12 -22.41
CA THR A 18 1.44 21.89 -21.75
C THR A 18 1.62 22.09 -20.24
N SER A 19 2.15 23.24 -19.82
CA SER A 19 2.30 23.58 -18.40
C SER A 19 0.94 23.67 -17.70
N GLY A 20 -0.05 24.32 -18.32
CA GLY A 20 -1.41 24.37 -17.80
C GLY A 20 -2.07 22.99 -17.73
N LEU A 21 -1.77 22.10 -18.68
CA LEU A 21 -2.28 20.72 -18.66
C LEU A 21 -1.77 19.97 -17.44
N PHE A 22 -0.45 20.02 -17.19
CA PHE A 22 0.14 19.38 -16.02
C PHE A 22 -0.30 20.03 -14.71
N ALA A 23 -0.49 21.35 -14.67
CA ALA A 23 -1.03 22.03 -13.50
C ALA A 23 -2.47 21.58 -13.17
N ALA A 24 -3.34 21.53 -14.18
CA ALA A 24 -4.71 21.04 -14.03
C ALA A 24 -4.72 19.56 -13.59
N LEU A 25 -3.94 18.71 -14.25
CA LEU A 25 -3.83 17.29 -13.90
C LEU A 25 -3.35 17.12 -12.45
N THR A 26 -2.34 17.89 -12.03
CA THR A 26 -1.81 17.87 -10.66
C THR A 26 -2.88 18.25 -9.64
N ALA A 27 -3.65 19.32 -9.90
CA ALA A 27 -4.74 19.74 -9.02
C ALA A 27 -5.82 18.66 -8.87
N TRP A 28 -6.25 18.03 -9.97
CA TRP A 28 -7.26 16.97 -9.91
C TRP A 28 -6.73 15.69 -9.25
N ARG A 29 -5.46 15.32 -9.50
CA ARG A 29 -4.83 14.18 -8.82
C ARG A 29 -4.66 14.43 -7.32
N PHE A 30 -4.38 15.66 -6.90
CA PHE A 30 -4.32 16.03 -5.48
C PHE A 30 -5.68 15.84 -4.80
N LEU A 31 -6.76 16.37 -5.38
CA LEU A 31 -8.11 16.22 -4.84
C LEU A 31 -8.59 14.76 -4.86
N LEU A 32 -8.25 14.00 -5.91
CA LEU A 32 -8.47 12.57 -5.96
C LEU A 32 -7.72 11.85 -4.83
N GLY A 33 -6.47 12.23 -4.56
CA GLY A 33 -5.65 11.71 -3.47
C GLY A 33 -6.29 11.95 -2.10
N LEU A 34 -6.85 13.14 -1.84
CA LEU A 34 -7.59 13.43 -0.61
C LEU A 34 -8.81 12.50 -0.44
N ALA A 35 -9.57 12.30 -1.52
CA ALA A 35 -10.74 11.42 -1.51
C ALA A 35 -10.35 9.94 -1.30
N ILE A 36 -9.25 9.47 -1.89
CA ILE A 36 -8.74 8.11 -1.63
C ILE A 36 -8.25 8.01 -0.18
N GLY A 37 -7.59 9.06 0.33
CA GLY A 37 -7.07 9.13 1.69
C GLY A 37 -8.15 9.12 2.78
N SER A 38 -9.37 9.59 2.50
CA SER A 38 -10.49 9.43 3.42
C SER A 38 -11.08 8.03 3.41
N GLU A 39 -11.16 7.41 2.23
CA GLU A 39 -11.79 6.09 2.10
C GLU A 39 -10.91 4.94 2.54
N TYR A 40 -9.60 5.06 2.33
CA TYR A 40 -8.65 3.99 2.63
C TYR A 40 -8.65 3.60 4.13
N PRO A 41 -8.49 4.53 5.10
CA PRO A 41 -8.58 4.20 6.52
C PRO A 41 -9.97 3.73 6.93
N ALA A 42 -11.03 4.36 6.41
CA ALA A 42 -12.40 4.03 6.77
C ALA A 42 -12.77 2.59 6.35
N GLY A 43 -12.47 2.22 5.10
CA GLY A 43 -12.71 0.88 4.58
C GLY A 43 -11.90 -0.19 5.31
N SER A 44 -10.63 0.10 5.62
CA SER A 44 -9.78 -0.84 6.37
C SER A 44 -10.30 -1.08 7.79
N VAL A 45 -10.77 -0.03 8.47
CA VAL A 45 -11.32 -0.16 9.82
C VAL A 45 -12.66 -0.91 9.81
N ALA A 46 -13.52 -0.64 8.83
CA ALA A 46 -14.74 -1.41 8.64
C ALA A 46 -14.44 -2.91 8.38
N ALA A 47 -13.47 -3.22 7.53
CA ALA A 47 -13.04 -4.60 7.28
C ALA A 47 -12.49 -5.27 8.56
N ALA A 48 -11.75 -4.53 9.39
CA ALA A 48 -11.24 -5.04 10.66
C ALA A 48 -12.36 -5.35 11.67
N GLU A 49 -13.40 -4.52 11.70
CA GLU A 49 -14.55 -4.70 12.59
C GLU A 49 -15.41 -5.88 12.13
N SER A 50 -15.77 -5.94 10.85
CA SER A 50 -16.54 -7.06 10.29
C SER A 50 -15.79 -8.39 10.38
N SER A 51 -14.48 -8.41 10.11
CA SER A 51 -13.68 -9.64 10.26
C SER A 51 -13.51 -10.06 11.73
N GLY A 52 -13.75 -9.16 12.68
CA GLY A 52 -13.73 -9.44 14.11
C GLY A 52 -14.86 -10.36 14.57
N GLU A 53 -15.99 -10.33 13.89
CA GLU A 53 -17.18 -11.14 14.16
C GLU A 53 -17.04 -12.58 13.62
N LEU A 54 -16.06 -12.83 12.74
CA LEU A 54 -15.81 -14.13 12.13
C LEU A 54 -15.08 -15.10 13.07
N LYS A 55 -15.02 -16.37 12.67
CA LYS A 55 -14.37 -17.46 13.42
C LYS A 55 -12.91 -17.11 13.76
N ALA A 56 -12.53 -17.34 15.02
CA ALA A 56 -11.14 -17.18 15.46
C ALA A 56 -10.20 -18.07 14.64
N GLY A 57 -9.01 -17.55 14.30
CA GLY A 57 -8.04 -18.24 13.42
C GLY A 57 -8.25 -18.05 11.93
N THR A 58 -9.39 -17.50 11.48
CA THR A 58 -9.61 -17.09 10.08
C THR A 58 -9.82 -15.59 9.96
N ARG A 59 -9.55 -14.79 10.99
CA ARG A 59 -9.86 -13.36 10.96
C ARG A 59 -8.85 -12.54 10.18
N HIS A 60 -7.61 -13.01 10.04
CA HIS A 60 -6.59 -12.25 9.30
C HIS A 60 -6.86 -12.37 7.80
N ARG A 61 -7.16 -13.58 7.28
CA ARG A 61 -7.44 -13.76 5.85
C ARG A 61 -8.54 -12.85 5.31
N TRP A 62 -9.64 -12.69 6.04
CA TRP A 62 -10.78 -11.91 5.54
C TRP A 62 -10.50 -10.41 5.54
N PHE A 63 -9.73 -9.92 6.52
CA PHE A 63 -9.24 -8.54 6.48
C PHE A 63 -8.34 -8.34 5.26
N ILE A 64 -7.35 -9.21 5.07
CA ILE A 64 -6.36 -9.11 4.00
C ILE A 64 -7.04 -9.19 2.62
N PHE A 65 -7.92 -10.17 2.40
CA PHE A 65 -8.69 -10.28 1.15
C PHE A 65 -9.52 -9.04 0.84
N ALA A 66 -10.13 -8.43 1.86
CA ALA A 66 -10.96 -7.24 1.70
C ALA A 66 -10.15 -5.95 1.53
N THR A 67 -8.84 -5.97 1.81
CA THR A 67 -7.98 -4.79 1.79
C THR A 67 -6.84 -4.98 0.79
N ASP A 68 -5.75 -5.60 1.21
CA ASP A 68 -4.51 -5.70 0.43
C ASP A 68 -4.69 -6.42 -0.91
N CYS A 69 -5.32 -7.60 -0.90
CA CYS A 69 -5.58 -8.33 -2.15
C CYS A 69 -6.44 -7.53 -3.14
N ALA A 70 -7.35 -6.69 -2.65
CA ALA A 70 -8.17 -5.85 -3.50
C ALA A 70 -7.38 -4.67 -4.10
N ILE A 71 -6.39 -4.16 -3.37
CA ILE A 71 -5.45 -3.13 -3.85
C ILE A 71 -4.54 -3.72 -4.93
N ASP A 72 -3.96 -4.88 -4.68
CA ASP A 72 -3.07 -5.58 -5.61
C ASP A 72 -3.77 -5.96 -6.91
N PHE A 73 -5.01 -6.44 -6.79
CA PHE A 73 -5.84 -6.70 -7.95
C PHE A 73 -6.08 -5.41 -8.76
N GLY A 74 -6.25 -4.28 -8.07
CA GLY A 74 -6.28 -2.95 -8.67
C GLY A 74 -4.98 -2.60 -9.40
N PHE A 75 -3.81 -2.92 -8.84
CA PHE A 75 -2.50 -2.69 -9.49
C PHE A 75 -2.35 -3.51 -10.77
N VAL A 76 -2.75 -4.78 -10.75
CA VAL A 76 -2.73 -5.63 -11.96
C VAL A 76 -3.60 -5.03 -13.06
N ILE A 77 -4.84 -4.65 -12.75
CA ILE A 77 -5.73 -4.02 -13.72
C ILE A 77 -5.13 -2.69 -14.21
N ALA A 78 -4.58 -1.87 -13.31
CA ALA A 78 -3.98 -0.59 -13.65
C ALA A 78 -2.72 -0.71 -14.52
N ALA A 79 -1.98 -1.82 -14.45
CA ALA A 79 -0.86 -2.12 -15.35
C ALA A 79 -1.33 -2.70 -16.70
N PHE A 80 -2.38 -3.51 -16.69
CA PHE A 80 -2.93 -4.13 -17.89
C PHE A 80 -3.68 -3.15 -18.81
N VAL A 81 -4.42 -2.19 -18.24
CA VAL A 81 -5.19 -1.21 -19.02
C VAL A 81 -4.30 -0.38 -19.97
N PRO A 82 -3.16 0.21 -19.54
CA PRO A 82 -2.24 0.89 -20.44
C PRO A 82 -1.73 0.02 -21.59
N MET A 83 -1.42 -1.26 -21.33
CA MET A 83 -1.00 -2.22 -22.36
C MET A 83 -2.06 -2.34 -23.47
N VAL A 84 -3.31 -2.63 -23.09
CA VAL A 84 -4.42 -2.82 -24.04
C VAL A 84 -4.75 -1.52 -24.77
N VAL A 85 -4.81 -0.40 -24.05
CA VAL A 85 -5.18 0.88 -24.65
C VAL A 85 -4.12 1.37 -25.64
N VAL A 86 -2.83 1.25 -25.34
CA VAL A 86 -1.77 1.61 -26.30
C VAL A 86 -1.75 0.64 -27.48
N LEU A 87 -1.98 -0.66 -27.26
CA LEU A 87 -2.11 -1.62 -28.36
C LEU A 87 -3.26 -1.25 -29.31
N ALA A 88 -4.41 -0.82 -28.78
CA ALA A 88 -5.58 -0.45 -29.56
C ALA A 88 -5.47 0.92 -30.24
N THR A 89 -4.89 1.90 -29.56
CA THR A 89 -4.77 3.29 -30.07
C THR A 89 -3.52 3.52 -30.90
N THR A 90 -2.55 2.60 -30.85
CA THR A 90 -1.19 2.75 -31.39
C THR A 90 -0.43 3.93 -30.76
N GLU A 91 0.87 4.00 -31.01
CA GLU A 91 1.72 5.07 -30.48
C GLU A 91 1.47 6.43 -31.18
N ASP A 92 0.70 6.44 -32.27
CA ASP A 92 0.32 7.66 -32.99
C ASP A 92 -0.76 8.48 -32.25
N HIS A 93 -1.48 7.87 -31.29
CA HIS A 93 -2.62 8.50 -30.61
C HIS A 93 -2.51 8.51 -29.08
N LEU A 94 -1.30 8.68 -28.54
CA LEU A 94 -1.05 8.67 -27.09
C LEU A 94 -1.89 9.70 -26.31
N ARG A 95 -2.24 10.84 -26.92
CA ARG A 95 -3.12 11.86 -26.30
C ARG A 95 -4.51 11.30 -25.97
N VAL A 96 -5.05 10.44 -26.83
CA VAL A 96 -6.32 9.76 -26.60
C VAL A 96 -6.12 8.63 -25.60
N ALA A 97 -5.01 7.89 -25.74
CA ALA A 97 -4.67 6.75 -24.91
C ALA A 97 -4.69 7.08 -23.41
N TRP A 98 -3.92 8.09 -22.96
CA TRP A 98 -3.83 8.40 -21.52
C TRP A 98 -5.18 8.88 -20.94
N ARG A 99 -6.00 9.56 -21.75
CA ARG A 99 -7.34 10.02 -21.33
C ARG A 99 -8.29 8.85 -21.13
N ILE A 100 -8.27 7.87 -22.04
CA ILE A 100 -9.05 6.64 -21.90
C ILE A 100 -8.62 5.90 -20.63
N MET A 101 -7.31 5.71 -20.42
CA MET A 101 -6.78 5.01 -19.24
C MET A 101 -7.25 5.66 -17.93
N LEU A 102 -7.17 6.99 -17.83
CA LEU A 102 -7.67 7.72 -16.64
C LEU A 102 -9.19 7.69 -16.54
N GLY A 103 -9.91 7.75 -17.67
CA GLY A 103 -11.37 7.71 -17.73
C GLY A 103 -11.94 6.36 -17.28
N LEU A 104 -11.29 5.24 -17.63
CA LEU A 104 -11.67 3.92 -17.14
C LEU A 104 -11.58 3.80 -15.62
N GLY A 105 -10.68 4.57 -14.98
CA GLY A 105 -10.57 4.67 -13.52
C GLY A 105 -11.81 5.25 -12.81
N VAL A 106 -12.76 5.82 -13.56
CA VAL A 106 -14.04 6.34 -13.02
C VAL A 106 -15.01 5.20 -12.69
N ILE A 107 -14.90 4.05 -13.38
CA ILE A 107 -15.87 2.95 -13.31
C ILE A 107 -15.95 2.34 -11.89
N PRO A 108 -14.84 1.93 -11.23
CA PRO A 108 -14.94 1.30 -9.90
C PRO A 108 -15.53 2.21 -8.82
N PRO A 109 -15.17 3.51 -8.72
CA PRO A 109 -15.83 4.42 -7.78
C PRO A 109 -17.33 4.62 -8.02
N LEU A 110 -17.80 4.53 -9.27
CA LEU A 110 -19.23 4.61 -9.59
C LEU A 110 -20.00 3.38 -9.10
N SER A 111 -19.44 2.17 -9.27
CA SER A 111 -20.07 0.96 -8.74
C SER A 111 -20.11 0.97 -7.20
N LEU A 112 -19.03 1.44 -6.55
CA LEU A 112 -18.97 1.58 -5.09
C LEU A 112 -20.01 2.54 -4.53
N LEU A 113 -20.30 3.65 -5.22
CA LEU A 113 -21.34 4.59 -4.79
C LEU A 113 -22.70 3.89 -4.69
N TYR A 114 -23.05 3.08 -5.69
CA TYR A 114 -24.30 2.32 -5.69
C TYR A 114 -24.36 1.32 -4.52
N LEU A 115 -23.27 0.61 -4.26
CA LEU A 115 -23.19 -0.37 -3.18
C LEU A 115 -23.24 0.28 -1.80
N ARG A 116 -22.65 1.47 -1.63
CA ARG A 116 -22.66 2.21 -0.37
C ARG A 116 -24.03 2.67 0.07
N LEU A 117 -24.92 2.98 -0.86
CA LEU A 117 -26.31 3.32 -0.55
C LEU A 117 -27.07 2.17 0.11
N LYS A 118 -26.53 0.94 0.08
CA LYS A 118 -27.14 -0.28 0.64
C LYS A 118 -26.43 -0.84 1.87
N LEU A 119 -25.28 -0.26 2.27
CA LEU A 119 -24.48 -0.78 3.38
C LEU A 119 -25.08 -0.38 4.73
N LYS A 120 -25.10 -1.32 5.68
CA LYS A 120 -25.50 -1.07 7.08
C LYS A 120 -24.26 -1.04 7.97
N GLU A 121 -24.27 -0.20 8.99
CA GLU A 121 -23.17 -0.07 9.96
C GLU A 121 -22.98 -1.35 10.80
N PRO A 122 -21.74 -1.81 11.07
CA PRO A 122 -21.47 -2.99 11.89
C PRO A 122 -21.95 -2.83 13.34
N GLU A 123 -22.45 -3.92 13.95
CA GLU A 123 -22.96 -3.89 15.34
C GLU A 123 -21.87 -3.51 16.35
N ALA A 124 -20.64 -3.97 16.13
CA ALA A 124 -19.49 -3.63 16.97
C ALA A 124 -19.20 -2.12 17.04
N TYR A 125 -19.39 -1.39 15.94
CA TYR A 125 -19.22 0.06 15.89
C TYR A 125 -20.33 0.75 16.70
N VAL A 126 -21.58 0.36 16.49
CA VAL A 126 -22.75 0.93 17.18
C VAL A 126 -22.66 0.75 18.69
N GLN A 127 -22.20 -0.41 19.17
CA GLN A 127 -22.12 -0.72 20.61
C GLN A 127 -20.95 -0.03 21.33
N THR A 128 -19.88 0.31 20.61
CA THR A 128 -18.63 0.83 21.22
C THR A 128 -18.30 2.26 20.84
N ALA A 129 -19.06 2.89 19.94
CA ALA A 129 -18.87 4.28 19.53
C ALA A 129 -18.81 5.22 20.74
N MET A 130 -17.70 5.94 20.86
CA MET A 130 -17.54 7.02 21.84
C MET A 130 -17.59 8.35 21.09
N LYS A 131 -18.48 9.27 21.51
CA LYS A 131 -18.59 10.61 20.91
C LYS A 131 -17.30 11.44 21.06
N ASN A 132 -16.59 11.29 22.18
CA ASN A 132 -15.34 11.99 22.47
C ASN A 132 -14.28 11.01 22.97
N THR A 133 -13.27 10.75 22.14
CA THR A 133 -12.08 9.98 22.53
C THR A 133 -11.00 10.90 23.09
N PRO A 134 -10.46 10.63 24.30
CA PRO A 134 -9.39 11.43 24.89
C PRO A 134 -8.08 11.24 24.10
N VAL A 135 -7.71 12.26 23.31
CA VAL A 135 -6.54 12.21 22.42
C VAL A 135 -5.25 12.00 23.21
N TRP A 136 -5.07 12.71 24.32
CA TRP A 136 -3.86 12.62 25.14
C TRP A 136 -3.66 11.23 25.74
N LEU A 137 -4.71 10.63 26.29
CA LEU A 137 -4.66 9.28 26.86
C LEU A 137 -4.35 8.23 25.78
N THR A 138 -4.93 8.43 24.58
CA THR A 138 -4.65 7.58 23.42
C THR A 138 -3.17 7.64 23.05
N ILE A 139 -2.58 8.84 22.99
CA ILE A 139 -1.15 9.00 22.71
C ILE A 139 -0.32 8.33 23.81
N LYS A 140 -0.54 8.68 25.09
CA LYS A 140 0.23 8.13 26.22
C LYS A 140 0.24 6.60 26.25
N PHE A 141 -0.87 5.97 25.89
CA PHE A 141 -0.99 4.50 25.92
C PHE A 141 -0.49 3.82 24.64
N TYR A 142 -0.69 4.44 23.47
CA TYR A 142 -0.45 3.79 22.18
C TYR A 142 0.75 4.32 21.40
N TRP A 143 1.44 5.40 21.85
CA TRP A 143 2.49 6.07 21.07
C TRP A 143 3.59 5.13 20.58
N PHE A 144 4.07 4.21 21.41
CA PHE A 144 5.17 3.31 21.04
C PHE A 144 4.76 2.34 19.92
N ARG A 145 3.54 1.79 20.02
CA ARG A 145 2.98 0.90 19.00
C ARG A 145 2.69 1.67 17.71
N LEU A 146 2.14 2.88 17.84
CA LEU A 146 1.85 3.75 16.70
C LEU A 146 3.12 4.13 15.95
N LEU A 147 4.17 4.52 16.67
CA LEU A 147 5.47 4.87 16.11
C LEU A 147 6.09 3.65 15.41
N THR A 148 6.03 2.47 16.03
CA THR A 148 6.55 1.23 15.45
C THR A 148 5.81 0.87 14.15
N CYS A 149 4.47 0.86 14.18
CA CYS A 149 3.66 0.57 12.99
C CYS A 149 3.89 1.62 11.90
N GLY A 150 3.90 2.90 12.27
CA GLY A 150 4.13 4.00 11.35
C GLY A 150 5.52 3.97 10.70
N LEU A 151 6.56 3.60 11.44
CA LEU A 151 7.93 3.47 10.93
C LEU A 151 8.04 2.32 9.93
N ILE A 152 7.49 1.15 10.25
CA ILE A 152 7.47 -0.01 9.34
C ILE A 152 6.68 0.34 8.07
N TRP A 153 5.53 1.00 8.21
CA TRP A 153 4.72 1.41 7.07
C TRP A 153 5.40 2.48 6.21
N PHE A 154 6.10 3.42 6.86
CA PHE A 154 6.94 4.40 6.17
C PHE A 154 7.98 3.71 5.30
N ILE A 155 8.74 2.78 5.89
CA ILE A 155 9.80 2.03 5.18
C ILE A 155 9.21 1.21 4.04
N TYR A 156 8.10 0.51 4.29
CA TYR A 156 7.44 -0.28 3.26
C TYR A 156 6.99 0.58 2.08
N ASN A 157 6.31 1.69 2.36
CA ASN A 157 5.81 2.56 1.31
C ASN A 157 6.94 3.31 0.58
N PHE A 158 8.05 3.62 1.26
CA PHE A 158 9.26 4.13 0.59
C PHE A 158 9.69 3.19 -0.54
N SER A 159 9.73 1.89 -0.25
CA SER A 159 10.04 0.84 -1.23
C SER A 159 8.95 0.69 -2.28
N ALA A 160 7.73 0.33 -1.85
CA ALA A 160 6.65 -0.10 -2.73
C ALA A 160 6.24 0.98 -3.73
N TYR A 161 6.16 2.24 -3.30
CA TYR A 161 5.80 3.34 -4.21
C TYR A 161 6.93 3.71 -5.16
N GLY A 162 8.20 3.71 -4.70
CA GLY A 162 9.34 3.96 -5.58
C GLY A 162 9.41 2.92 -6.69
N PHE A 163 9.48 1.65 -6.31
CA PHE A 163 9.51 0.54 -7.26
C PHE A 163 8.25 0.42 -8.12
N GLY A 164 7.07 0.69 -7.55
CA GLY A 164 5.79 0.68 -8.27
C GLY A 164 5.68 1.78 -9.33
N ILE A 165 5.99 3.04 -8.99
CA ILE A 165 5.87 4.18 -9.90
C ILE A 165 6.89 4.10 -11.05
N TYR A 166 8.11 3.67 -10.75
CA TYR A 166 9.18 3.58 -11.73
C TYR A 166 9.29 2.22 -12.42
N SER A 167 8.46 1.23 -12.07
CA SER A 167 8.49 -0.14 -12.62
C SER A 167 8.48 -0.19 -14.15
N SER A 168 7.56 0.53 -14.80
CA SER A 168 7.47 0.57 -16.26
C SER A 168 8.68 1.26 -16.89
N ALA A 169 9.21 2.32 -16.28
CA ALA A 169 10.39 3.02 -16.76
C ALA A 169 11.67 2.17 -16.61
N ILE A 170 11.80 1.42 -15.51
CA ILE A 170 12.89 0.46 -15.31
C ILE A 170 12.85 -0.61 -16.40
N LEU A 171 11.66 -1.14 -16.71
CA LEU A 171 11.48 -2.13 -17.78
C LEU A 171 11.76 -1.55 -19.16
N ASP A 172 11.37 -0.30 -19.42
CA ASP A 172 11.65 0.38 -20.68
C ASP A 172 13.16 0.54 -20.91
N ASN A 173 13.87 1.04 -19.89
CA ASN A 173 15.32 1.16 -19.91
C ASN A 173 16.03 -0.19 -20.09
N LEU A 174 15.47 -1.27 -19.53
CA LEU A 174 16.00 -2.63 -19.66
C LEU A 174 15.82 -3.19 -21.07
N LEU A 175 14.65 -2.95 -21.67
CA LEU A 175 14.29 -3.44 -23.00
C LEU A 175 14.96 -2.63 -24.12
N GLY A 176 15.27 -1.36 -23.87
CA GLY A 176 15.88 -0.46 -24.84
C GLY A 176 14.87 0.21 -25.76
N ASN A 177 15.29 1.33 -26.36
CA ASN A 177 14.44 2.28 -27.10
C ASN A 177 13.77 1.74 -28.38
N ASP A 178 14.14 0.54 -28.84
CA ASP A 178 13.61 -0.04 -30.09
C ASP A 178 12.31 -0.84 -29.88
N ASN A 179 11.89 -1.03 -28.63
CA ASN A 179 10.69 -1.78 -28.32
C ASN A 179 9.43 -0.91 -28.34
N ARG A 180 8.34 -1.50 -28.86
CA ARG A 180 7.01 -0.87 -28.85
C ARG A 180 6.52 -0.68 -27.42
N LEU A 181 5.90 0.44 -27.11
CA LEU A 181 5.51 0.82 -25.75
C LEU A 181 4.56 -0.19 -25.09
N TRP A 182 3.68 -0.83 -25.88
CA TRP A 182 2.78 -1.86 -25.36
C TRP A 182 3.52 -3.11 -24.87
N VAL A 183 4.74 -3.40 -25.38
CA VAL A 183 5.59 -4.52 -24.93
C VAL A 183 6.13 -4.22 -23.53
N THR A 184 6.61 -3.00 -23.30
CA THR A 184 7.02 -2.52 -21.97
C THR A 184 5.85 -2.62 -20.98
N PHE A 185 4.65 -2.17 -21.36
CA PHE A 185 3.46 -2.32 -20.52
C PHE A 185 3.03 -3.78 -20.32
N GLY A 186 3.26 -4.65 -21.30
CA GLY A 186 3.03 -6.09 -21.17
C GLY A 186 3.93 -6.71 -20.09
N TRP A 187 5.23 -6.45 -20.15
CA TRP A 187 6.16 -6.90 -19.10
C TRP A 187 5.84 -6.27 -17.74
N ASN A 188 5.43 -5.01 -17.72
CA ASN A 188 5.00 -4.35 -16.48
C ASN A 188 3.74 -5.01 -15.89
N THR A 189 2.82 -5.47 -16.73
CA THR A 189 1.65 -6.25 -16.29
C THR A 189 2.10 -7.57 -15.68
N VAL A 190 3.03 -8.29 -16.34
CA VAL A 190 3.60 -9.54 -15.80
C VAL A 190 4.28 -9.31 -14.46
N LEU A 191 5.01 -8.21 -14.31
CA LEU A 191 5.64 -7.84 -13.04
C LEU A 191 4.59 -7.58 -11.95
N ASN A 192 3.55 -6.80 -12.25
CA ASN A 192 2.49 -6.49 -11.29
C ASN A 192 1.63 -7.72 -10.93
N LEU A 193 1.55 -8.73 -11.81
CA LEU A 193 0.87 -10.00 -11.48
C LEU A 193 1.48 -10.71 -10.28
N TRP A 194 2.74 -10.43 -9.92
CA TRP A 194 3.40 -11.02 -8.76
C TRP A 194 2.90 -10.50 -7.41
N TYR A 195 2.22 -9.34 -7.37
CA TYR A 195 1.55 -8.88 -6.15
C TYR A 195 0.49 -9.90 -5.69
N MET A 196 -0.29 -10.46 -6.63
CA MET A 196 -1.36 -11.42 -6.34
C MET A 196 -0.92 -12.70 -5.62
N PRO A 197 0.06 -13.50 -6.11
CA PRO A 197 0.53 -14.65 -5.36
C PRO A 197 1.18 -14.24 -4.03
N GLY A 198 1.76 -13.05 -3.95
CA GLY A 198 2.27 -12.47 -2.70
C GLY A 198 1.19 -12.33 -1.63
N CYS A 199 0.19 -11.50 -1.86
CA CYS A 199 -0.89 -11.27 -0.89
C CYS A 199 -1.74 -12.53 -0.66
N ILE A 200 -2.05 -13.30 -1.71
CA ILE A 200 -2.83 -14.55 -1.56
C ILE A 200 -2.05 -15.56 -0.71
N PHE A 201 -0.74 -15.71 -0.90
CA PHE A 201 0.05 -16.60 -0.06
C PHE A 201 0.19 -16.07 1.37
N GLY A 202 0.44 -14.77 1.51
CA GLY A 202 0.60 -14.09 2.79
C GLY A 202 -0.64 -14.12 3.66
N VAL A 203 -1.84 -14.16 3.08
CA VAL A 203 -3.10 -14.46 3.77
C VAL A 203 -2.99 -15.69 4.67
N TRP A 204 -2.50 -16.81 4.13
CA TRP A 204 -2.42 -18.07 4.89
C TRP A 204 -1.28 -18.05 5.90
N VAL A 205 -0.14 -17.49 5.51
CA VAL A 205 1.01 -17.30 6.42
C VAL A 205 0.58 -16.49 7.65
N SER A 206 -0.17 -15.41 7.44
CA SER A 206 -0.66 -14.52 8.49
C SER A 206 -1.59 -15.22 9.47
N ASP A 207 -2.41 -16.17 9.02
CA ASP A 207 -3.23 -17.00 9.90
C ASP A 207 -2.44 -18.11 10.61
N TRP A 208 -1.46 -18.73 9.95
CA TRP A 208 -0.70 -19.86 10.51
C TRP A 208 0.30 -19.45 11.58
N ILE A 209 1.14 -18.45 11.28
CA ILE A 209 2.21 -18.02 12.20
C ILE A 209 1.86 -16.73 12.95
N GLY A 210 0.83 -16.01 12.50
CA GLY A 210 0.41 -14.74 13.08
C GLY A 210 1.07 -13.54 12.40
N PRO A 211 0.41 -12.38 12.37
CA PRO A 211 0.80 -11.27 11.50
C PRO A 211 2.16 -10.63 11.82
N ARG A 212 2.59 -10.60 13.09
CA ARG A 212 3.94 -10.13 13.45
C ARG A 212 5.02 -10.98 12.77
N TYR A 213 4.90 -12.29 12.87
CA TYR A 213 5.91 -13.20 12.33
C TYR A 213 5.82 -13.29 10.80
N ALA A 214 4.61 -13.23 10.23
CA ALA A 214 4.42 -13.12 8.79
C ALA A 214 5.08 -11.86 8.23
N LEU A 215 4.85 -10.70 8.86
CA LEU A 215 5.49 -9.43 8.49
C LEU A 215 7.02 -9.54 8.53
N THR A 216 7.58 -10.00 9.65
CA THR A 216 9.03 -10.16 9.80
C THR A 216 9.60 -11.12 8.76
N LEU A 217 8.94 -12.26 8.53
CA LEU A 217 9.40 -13.26 7.57
C LEU A 217 9.41 -12.69 6.15
N GLY A 218 8.29 -12.12 5.70
CA GLY A 218 8.16 -11.58 4.36
C GLY A 218 9.15 -10.46 4.09
N VAL A 219 9.27 -9.47 4.99
CA VAL A 219 10.21 -8.34 4.80
C VAL A 219 11.69 -8.78 4.84
N THR A 220 12.02 -9.78 5.64
CA THR A 220 13.40 -10.31 5.71
C THR A 220 13.73 -11.11 4.46
N LEU A 221 12.82 -11.96 3.98
CA LEU A 221 13.00 -12.69 2.72
C LEU A 221 13.04 -11.73 1.53
N GLN A 222 12.20 -10.70 1.52
CA GLN A 222 12.23 -9.63 0.52
C GLN A 222 13.61 -8.97 0.48
N ALA A 223 14.19 -8.65 1.65
CA ALA A 223 15.52 -8.06 1.73
C ALA A 223 16.61 -9.00 1.18
N ILE A 224 16.55 -10.30 1.49
CA ILE A 224 17.49 -11.30 0.96
C ILE A 224 17.40 -11.34 -0.56
N VAL A 225 16.19 -11.44 -1.12
CA VAL A 225 15.99 -11.43 -2.58
C VAL A 225 16.42 -10.11 -3.20
N GLY A 226 16.19 -8.98 -2.52
CA GLY A 226 16.63 -7.67 -3.00
C GLY A 226 18.16 -7.53 -3.04
N PHE A 227 18.89 -8.08 -2.06
CA PHE A 227 20.36 -8.16 -2.13
C PHE A 227 20.85 -9.10 -3.23
N ILE A 228 20.17 -10.23 -3.45
CA ILE A 228 20.46 -11.13 -4.57
C ILE A 228 20.23 -10.39 -5.90
N MET A 229 19.11 -9.69 -6.04
CA MET A 229 18.77 -8.87 -7.21
C MET A 229 19.85 -7.83 -7.46
N ALA A 230 20.28 -7.11 -6.42
CA ALA A 230 21.33 -6.10 -6.53
C ALA A 230 22.69 -6.71 -6.95
N GLY A 231 23.08 -7.84 -6.35
CA GLY A 231 24.33 -8.53 -6.67
C GLY A 231 24.35 -9.15 -8.07
N CYS A 232 23.23 -9.72 -8.52
CA CYS A 232 23.10 -10.34 -9.84
C CYS A 232 22.65 -9.36 -10.93
N TYR A 233 22.37 -8.10 -10.60
CA TYR A 233 21.80 -7.10 -11.53
C TYR A 233 22.61 -6.96 -12.82
N LYS A 234 23.94 -7.05 -12.77
CA LYS A 234 24.81 -7.03 -13.95
C LYS A 234 24.40 -8.06 -15.01
N TYR A 235 23.96 -9.23 -14.57
CA TYR A 235 23.54 -10.32 -15.46
C TYR A 235 22.06 -10.25 -15.79
N LEU A 236 21.24 -9.60 -14.97
CA LEU A 236 19.80 -9.46 -15.20
C LEU A 236 19.45 -8.24 -16.05
N ASN A 237 20.31 -7.22 -16.07
CA ASN A 237 20.14 -5.97 -16.80
C ASN A 237 20.51 -6.10 -18.28
N GLU A 238 19.99 -7.13 -18.94
CA GLU A 238 20.16 -7.37 -20.38
C GLU A 238 18.77 -7.57 -21.02
N PRO A 239 18.48 -6.96 -22.19
CA PRO A 239 17.18 -7.11 -22.86
C PRO A 239 16.78 -8.57 -23.12
N SER A 240 17.76 -9.43 -23.45
CA SER A 240 17.58 -10.86 -23.70
C SER A 240 17.14 -11.65 -22.46
N ARG A 241 17.29 -11.08 -21.26
CA ARG A 241 17.02 -11.72 -19.97
C ARG A 241 15.89 -11.06 -19.19
N VAL A 242 15.05 -10.27 -19.86
CA VAL A 242 13.89 -9.59 -19.24
C VAL A 242 13.00 -10.55 -18.44
N GLY A 243 12.80 -11.79 -18.90
CA GLY A 243 12.02 -12.78 -18.16
C GLY A 243 12.65 -13.13 -16.80
N GLY A 244 13.98 -13.31 -16.75
CA GLY A 244 14.70 -13.55 -15.49
C GLY A 244 14.66 -12.34 -14.57
N PHE A 245 14.83 -11.14 -15.11
CA PHE A 245 14.68 -9.88 -14.37
C PHE A 245 13.30 -9.77 -13.72
N VAL A 246 12.24 -9.99 -14.50
CA VAL A 246 10.85 -9.89 -14.05
C VAL A 246 10.51 -10.96 -13.00
N VAL A 247 11.06 -12.18 -13.10
CA VAL A 247 10.84 -13.21 -12.09
C VAL A 247 11.50 -12.84 -10.76
N VAL A 248 12.77 -12.44 -10.76
CA VAL A 248 13.47 -12.09 -9.50
C VAL A 248 12.86 -10.85 -8.86
N TYR A 249 12.56 -9.84 -9.66
CA TYR A 249 11.89 -8.63 -9.18
C TYR A 249 10.45 -8.91 -8.73
N GLY A 250 9.73 -9.77 -9.45
CA GLY A 250 8.40 -10.22 -9.08
C GLY A 250 8.38 -10.93 -7.73
N ILE A 251 9.33 -11.85 -7.47
CA ILE A 251 9.48 -12.51 -6.16
C ILE A 251 9.78 -11.47 -5.07
N PHE A 252 10.63 -10.48 -5.35
CA PHE A 252 10.89 -9.38 -4.43
C PHE A 252 9.62 -8.60 -4.07
N LEU A 253 8.76 -8.30 -5.05
CA LEU A 253 7.47 -7.63 -4.81
C LEU A 253 6.51 -8.52 -4.02
N ALA A 254 6.36 -9.79 -4.44
CA ALA A 254 5.48 -10.76 -3.79
C ALA A 254 5.81 -10.96 -2.31
N LEU A 255 7.10 -11.02 -1.95
CA LEU A 255 7.54 -11.15 -0.56
C LEU A 255 7.26 -9.87 0.27
N GLY A 256 7.21 -8.72 -0.38
CA GLY A 256 6.72 -7.47 0.21
C GLY A 256 5.27 -7.59 0.65
N GLU A 257 4.40 -8.16 -0.19
CA GLU A 257 2.98 -8.34 0.14
C GLU A 257 2.78 -9.41 1.21
N VAL A 258 3.50 -10.54 1.13
CA VAL A 258 3.51 -11.56 2.21
C VAL A 258 3.90 -10.93 3.57
N GLY A 259 4.82 -9.96 3.50
CA GLY A 259 5.37 -9.27 4.65
C GLY A 259 4.52 -8.06 5.04
N PRO A 260 5.03 -6.82 4.89
CA PRO A 260 4.32 -5.64 5.35
C PRO A 260 3.01 -5.34 4.62
N GLY A 261 2.82 -5.70 3.34
CA GLY A 261 1.58 -5.42 2.60
C GLY A 261 0.34 -5.93 3.32
N ASP A 262 0.25 -7.25 3.46
CA ASP A 262 -0.85 -7.92 4.15
C ASP A 262 -0.95 -7.53 5.63
N ASN A 263 0.20 -7.37 6.29
CA ASN A 263 0.25 -7.40 7.75
C ASN A 263 0.27 -6.03 8.42
N ILE A 264 0.75 -4.96 7.78
CA ILE A 264 0.93 -3.68 8.47
C ILE A 264 -0.41 -3.02 8.81
N GLY A 265 -1.35 -3.04 7.86
CA GLY A 265 -2.72 -2.57 8.07
C GLY A 265 -3.45 -3.47 9.06
N LEU A 266 -3.26 -4.79 8.95
CA LEU A 266 -3.87 -5.76 9.85
C LEU A 266 -3.43 -5.56 11.30
N ILE A 267 -2.14 -5.35 11.55
CA ILE A 267 -1.61 -5.07 12.89
C ILE A 267 -2.09 -3.69 13.36
N SER A 268 -2.03 -2.67 12.50
CA SER A 268 -2.47 -1.32 12.87
C SER A 268 -3.94 -1.28 13.30
N SER A 269 -4.81 -2.04 12.63
CA SER A 269 -6.23 -2.12 12.97
C SER A 269 -6.49 -2.95 14.23
N LYS A 270 -5.70 -4.00 14.52
CA LYS A 270 -5.92 -4.91 15.66
C LYS A 270 -5.22 -4.52 16.95
N THR A 271 -4.22 -3.63 16.89
CA THR A 271 -3.44 -3.18 18.06
C THR A 271 -4.07 -2.03 18.84
N SER A 272 -5.21 -1.52 18.40
CA SER A 272 -5.94 -0.41 18.98
C SER A 272 -7.39 -0.78 19.32
N ALA A 273 -7.93 -0.17 20.37
CA ALA A 273 -9.32 -0.35 20.78
C ALA A 273 -10.28 0.30 19.77
N THR A 274 -11.46 -0.29 19.57
CA THR A 274 -12.46 0.15 18.58
C THR A 274 -12.72 1.66 18.55
N PRO A 275 -12.90 2.35 19.70
CA PRO A 275 -13.21 3.78 19.68
C PRO A 275 -12.08 4.69 19.17
N VAL A 276 -10.82 4.23 19.26
CA VAL A 276 -9.63 4.97 18.80
C VAL A 276 -9.04 4.40 17.51
N ARG A 277 -9.51 3.23 17.05
CA ARG A 277 -8.95 2.48 15.92
C ARG A 277 -8.91 3.30 14.65
N GLY A 278 -10.00 4.00 14.33
CA GLY A 278 -10.08 4.91 13.19
C GLY A 278 -8.93 5.91 13.14
N ARG A 279 -8.72 6.65 14.24
CA ARG A 279 -7.66 7.66 14.34
C ARG A 279 -6.27 7.03 14.36
N TYR A 280 -6.09 5.95 15.14
CA TYR A 280 -4.82 5.24 15.22
C TYR A 280 -4.36 4.71 13.86
N TYR A 281 -5.26 4.03 13.14
CA TYR A 281 -4.99 3.51 11.81
C TYR A 281 -4.71 4.64 10.82
N ALA A 282 -5.52 5.70 10.81
CA ALA A 282 -5.32 6.84 9.93
C ALA A 282 -3.97 7.53 10.15
N THR A 283 -3.53 7.69 11.41
CA THR A 283 -2.21 8.26 11.71
C THR A 283 -1.07 7.34 11.27
N ALA A 284 -1.17 6.03 11.48
CA ALA A 284 -0.18 5.07 10.99
C ALA A 284 -0.10 5.08 9.45
N ALA A 285 -1.25 5.07 8.78
CA ALA A 285 -1.34 5.15 7.33
C ALA A 285 -0.78 6.46 6.78
N ALA A 286 -1.01 7.59 7.47
CA ALA A 286 -0.45 8.89 7.09
C ALA A 286 1.08 8.87 7.11
N LEU A 287 1.71 8.29 8.16
CA LEU A 287 3.17 8.10 8.20
C LEU A 287 3.65 7.23 7.04
N GLY A 288 2.91 6.18 6.71
CA GLY A 288 3.14 5.40 5.50
C GLY A 288 3.10 6.25 4.23
N LYS A 289 2.14 7.15 4.06
CA LYS A 289 2.05 8.02 2.86
C LYS A 289 3.19 9.05 2.80
N VAL A 290 3.70 9.52 3.95
CA VAL A 290 4.95 10.30 3.98
C VAL A 290 6.11 9.46 3.44
N GLY A 291 6.20 8.19 3.84
CA GLY A 291 7.19 7.24 3.29
C GLY A 291 7.08 7.09 1.78
N ALA A 292 5.87 6.95 1.25
CA ALA A 292 5.61 6.90 -0.20
C ALA A 292 6.14 8.14 -0.93
N PHE A 293 5.86 9.33 -0.38
CA PHE A 293 6.33 10.60 -0.95
C PHE A 293 7.86 10.67 -0.94
N VAL A 294 8.49 10.36 0.20
CA VAL A 294 9.95 10.35 0.34
C VAL A 294 10.59 9.34 -0.61
N GLY A 295 10.04 8.13 -0.72
CA GLY A 295 10.52 7.10 -1.64
C GLY A 295 10.44 7.52 -3.09
N THR A 296 9.29 8.03 -3.51
CA THR A 296 9.10 8.51 -4.90
C THR A 296 10.06 9.64 -5.24
N TYR A 297 10.33 10.55 -4.30
CA TYR A 297 11.24 11.67 -4.52
C TYR A 297 12.72 11.27 -4.50
N LEU A 298 13.11 10.39 -3.57
CA LEU A 298 14.51 9.96 -3.42
C LEU A 298 14.92 8.91 -4.46
N PHE A 299 13.98 8.16 -5.04
CA PHE A 299 14.31 7.10 -5.99
C PHE A 299 15.12 7.62 -7.18
N PRO A 300 14.69 8.65 -7.95
CA PRO A 300 15.51 9.21 -9.03
C PRO A 300 16.84 9.78 -8.54
N ILE A 301 16.86 10.43 -7.36
CA ILE A 301 18.09 11.00 -6.79
C ILE A 301 19.13 9.91 -6.52
N ILE A 302 18.70 8.72 -6.07
CA ILE A 302 19.60 7.57 -5.90
C ILE A 302 20.17 7.12 -7.24
N GLN A 303 19.34 7.10 -8.30
CA GLN A 303 19.76 6.68 -9.64
C GLN A 303 20.72 7.70 -10.27
N ASP A 304 20.41 8.99 -10.18
CA ASP A 304 21.16 10.08 -10.80
C ASP A 304 22.54 10.31 -10.16
N ASN A 305 22.68 10.02 -8.86
CA ASN A 305 23.95 10.11 -8.14
C ASN A 305 24.78 8.81 -8.22
N ALA A 306 24.30 7.79 -8.93
CA ALA A 306 25.02 6.54 -9.03
C ALA A 306 26.31 6.69 -9.86
N PRO A 307 27.42 6.01 -9.49
CA PRO A 307 28.70 6.17 -10.18
C PRO A 307 28.71 5.68 -11.62
N THR A 308 27.80 4.76 -11.97
CA THR A 308 27.71 4.14 -13.29
C THR A 308 26.25 3.85 -13.63
N PRO A 309 25.89 3.72 -14.93
CA PRO A 309 24.54 3.35 -15.34
C PRO A 309 24.06 2.01 -14.76
N LEU A 310 24.98 1.05 -14.62
CA LEU A 310 24.67 -0.22 -13.96
C LEU A 310 24.27 -0.01 -12.49
N ARG A 311 25.02 0.85 -11.78
CA ARG A 311 24.74 1.17 -10.37
C ARG A 311 23.46 1.97 -10.19
N ALA A 312 23.07 2.80 -11.16
CA ALA A 312 21.79 3.51 -11.14
C ALA A 312 20.59 2.53 -11.02
N GLY A 313 20.70 1.34 -11.62
CA GLY A 313 19.72 0.27 -11.45
C GLY A 313 19.88 -0.55 -10.17
N GLN A 314 21.11 -0.73 -9.67
CA GLN A 314 21.42 -1.55 -8.49
C GLN A 314 21.17 -0.86 -7.16
N ASP A 315 21.56 0.41 -7.04
CA ASP A 315 21.61 1.14 -5.78
C ASP A 315 20.23 1.25 -5.09
N PRO A 316 19.10 1.41 -5.82
CA PRO A 316 17.78 1.34 -5.19
C PRO A 316 17.52 0.01 -4.47
N PHE A 317 17.92 -1.13 -5.05
CA PHE A 317 17.76 -2.44 -4.41
C PHE A 317 18.65 -2.57 -3.16
N TRP A 318 19.88 -2.05 -3.18
CA TRP A 318 20.76 -2.03 -2.00
C TRP A 318 20.13 -1.23 -0.84
N VAL A 319 19.65 -0.02 -1.13
CA VAL A 319 19.06 0.88 -0.13
C VAL A 319 17.80 0.25 0.46
N VAL A 320 16.87 -0.17 -0.39
CA VAL A 320 15.59 -0.73 0.06
C VAL A 320 15.78 -2.05 0.82
N SER A 321 16.68 -2.93 0.38
CA SER A 321 16.94 -4.19 1.09
C SER A 321 17.53 -3.95 2.48
N SER A 322 18.39 -2.94 2.61
CA SER A 322 18.94 -2.54 3.91
C SER A 322 17.86 -2.00 4.86
N LEU A 323 16.96 -1.15 4.33
CA LEU A 323 15.80 -0.66 5.08
C LEU A 323 14.82 -1.79 5.44
N ALA A 324 14.66 -2.79 4.56
CA ALA A 324 13.82 -3.95 4.79
C ALA A 324 14.37 -4.85 5.92
N ILE A 325 15.69 -5.07 6.02
CA ILE A 325 16.30 -5.73 7.18
C ILE A 325 16.01 -4.97 8.47
N PHE A 326 16.23 -3.65 8.46
CA PHE A 326 15.94 -2.81 9.62
C PHE A 326 14.46 -2.89 10.02
N SER A 327 13.56 -2.82 9.04
CA SER A 327 12.11 -3.01 9.25
C SER A 327 11.80 -4.39 9.84
N GLY A 328 12.45 -5.45 9.37
CA GLY A 328 12.32 -6.81 9.91
C GLY A 328 12.75 -6.91 11.37
N MET A 329 13.85 -6.24 11.75
CA MET A 329 14.31 -6.17 13.14
C MET A 329 13.31 -5.40 14.01
N VAL A 330 12.86 -4.22 13.57
CA VAL A 330 11.85 -3.43 14.29
C VAL A 330 10.55 -4.21 14.44
N ALA A 331 10.11 -4.90 13.38
CA ALA A 331 8.95 -5.77 13.42
C ALA A 331 9.11 -6.91 14.42
N PHE A 332 10.26 -7.57 14.41
CA PHE A 332 10.51 -8.71 15.27
C PHE A 332 10.60 -8.30 16.74
N PHE A 333 11.18 -7.15 17.09
CA PHE A 333 11.38 -6.78 18.50
C PHE A 333 10.25 -5.90 19.07
N CYS A 334 9.67 -5.01 18.26
CA CYS A 334 8.81 -3.93 18.78
C CYS A 334 7.30 -4.16 18.53
N LEU A 335 6.91 -5.03 17.59
CA LEU A 335 5.49 -5.32 17.36
C LEU A 335 4.91 -6.27 18.42
N PRO A 336 3.62 -6.17 18.77
CA PRO A 336 2.99 -7.10 19.71
C PRO A 336 2.79 -8.50 19.13
N ILE A 337 2.81 -9.53 19.98
CA ILE A 337 2.57 -10.94 19.56
C ILE A 337 1.06 -11.16 19.41
N SER A 338 0.61 -11.36 18.17
CA SER A 338 -0.83 -11.49 17.86
C SER A 338 -1.45 -12.87 18.09
N ARG A 339 -0.66 -13.90 18.44
CA ARG A 339 -1.14 -15.30 18.61
C ARG A 339 -2.25 -15.47 19.65
N LYS A 340 -2.38 -14.50 20.57
CA LYS A 340 -3.42 -14.41 21.59
C LYS A 340 -3.84 -12.95 21.80
N ILE A 341 -4.23 -12.24 20.73
CA ILE A 341 -5.04 -11.03 20.91
C ILE A 341 -6.49 -11.51 20.97
N PRO A 342 -7.10 -11.76 22.15
CA PRO A 342 -8.54 -11.63 22.23
C PRO A 342 -8.87 -10.22 21.74
N LEU A 343 -9.91 -10.06 20.92
CA LEU A 343 -10.37 -8.76 20.41
C LEU A 343 -10.84 -7.78 21.50
N MET A 344 -10.47 -8.01 22.76
CA MET A 344 -10.68 -7.15 23.91
C MET A 344 -9.51 -7.30 24.91
N PRO A 345 -8.54 -6.39 24.93
CA PRO A 345 -8.17 -5.75 26.20
C PRO A 345 -9.37 -4.87 26.54
N ARG A 346 -10.12 -5.28 27.57
CA ARG A 346 -11.33 -4.64 28.11
C ARG A 346 -11.52 -3.20 27.61
N THR A 347 -12.51 -2.99 26.74
CA THR A 347 -13.13 -1.66 26.58
C THR A 347 -13.47 -1.09 27.97
N GLU A 348 -13.73 -1.97 28.95
CA GLU A 348 -13.84 -1.66 30.37
C GLU A 348 -12.57 -1.10 31.01
N ASP A 349 -11.33 -1.48 30.66
CA ASP A 349 -10.12 -0.91 31.27
C ASP A 349 -9.90 0.53 30.76
N LEU A 350 -10.15 0.78 29.47
CA LEU A 350 -10.13 2.14 28.91
C LEU A 350 -11.31 2.98 29.42
N ARG A 351 -12.51 2.40 29.55
CA ARG A 351 -13.68 3.07 30.17
C ARG A 351 -13.49 3.29 31.67
N HIS A 352 -12.87 2.37 32.40
CA HIS A 352 -12.58 2.47 33.83
C HIS A 352 -11.52 3.54 34.07
N THR A 353 -10.43 3.52 33.30
CA THR A 353 -9.40 4.57 33.33
C THR A 353 -9.96 5.94 32.93
N TYR A 354 -10.86 5.98 31.93
CA TYR A 354 -11.53 7.23 31.54
C TYR A 354 -12.51 7.71 32.61
N ARG A 355 -13.31 6.81 33.19
CA ARG A 355 -14.26 7.13 34.29
C ARG A 355 -13.52 7.61 35.53
N SER A 356 -12.40 6.98 35.90
CA SER A 356 -11.59 7.38 37.06
C SER A 356 -10.86 8.72 36.89
N MET A 357 -10.74 9.23 35.66
CA MET A 357 -10.09 10.53 35.38
C MET A 357 -11.09 11.65 35.07
N VAL A 358 -12.28 11.33 34.54
CA VAL A 358 -13.26 12.33 34.08
C VAL A 358 -14.43 12.51 35.05
N VAL A 359 -14.69 11.54 35.92
CA VAL A 359 -15.62 11.69 37.03
C VAL A 359 -14.77 11.83 38.29
N PRO A 360 -14.58 13.03 38.85
CA PRO A 360 -14.10 13.13 40.22
C PRO A 360 -15.11 12.36 41.07
N GLU A 361 -14.64 11.38 41.87
CA GLU A 361 -15.47 10.84 42.94
C GLU A 361 -15.99 12.03 43.74
N LYS A 362 -17.30 12.27 43.64
CA LYS A 362 -17.99 13.16 44.58
C LYS A 362 -17.97 12.42 45.92
N HIS A 363 -16.95 12.69 46.71
CA HIS A 363 -17.00 12.50 48.16
C HIS A 363 -17.59 13.74 48.81
#